data_AF-A0A2N1RAC5-F1
#
_entry.id   AF-A0A2N1RAC5-F1
#
_cell.length_a   1.000
_cell.length_b   1.000
_cell.length_c   1.000
_cell.angle_alpha   90.00
_cell.angle_beta   90.00
_cell.angle_gamma   90.00
#
_symmetry.space_group_name_H-M   'P 1'
#
loop_
_entity.id
_entity.type
_entity.pdbx_description
1 polymer ?
#
loop_
_entity_poly.entity_id
_entity_poly.type
_entity_poly.pdbx_seq_one_letter_code
_entity_poly.pdbx_strand_id
1 'polypeptide(L)'
;MRTKQKIIKVPFIGDLIYSSGHTILGILLGIFTGGLLIAISGVNPFLAYASMFRGAFNSLQSFSNVLVRSSPLLLGGIGVAIGIKSGVWNTGIEGYMYIGAIGATIVAIPELGLPPIIHILLCFIVAMLFAGLWGAIPGYLRAYKGVNEVTATIMLSYVAIYFTNWIVSGSPLAQEGAYFPMSLPFAESSLLSILMKGTSLHPGPFIGLLMCIIFHIILKYTPFGFRTRMLGYNPFAAQYAGINSKKQIVMTMVIGAMLGGLGGAIEVLGLKHRL
;
A
#
# COMPACT_ATOMS: atom_id res chain seq x y z
N MET A 1 44.18 33.63 -25.69
CA MET A 1 44.13 32.66 -24.57
C MET A 1 42.84 32.89 -23.77
N ARG A 2 41.79 32.09 -23.99
CA ARG A 2 40.64 32.00 -23.07
C ARG A 2 40.54 30.56 -22.63
N THR A 3 40.94 30.34 -21.39
CA THR A 3 41.00 29.05 -20.70
C THR A 3 39.58 28.47 -20.61
N LYS A 4 39.32 27.41 -21.39
CA LYS A 4 38.14 26.56 -21.20
C LYS A 4 38.25 25.93 -19.81
N GLN A 5 37.50 26.43 -18.83
CA GLN A 5 37.26 25.70 -17.60
C GLN A 5 36.52 24.41 -17.97
N LYS A 6 37.24 23.28 -17.93
CA LYS A 6 36.62 21.95 -17.93
C LYS A 6 35.86 21.82 -16.62
N ILE A 7 34.59 22.17 -16.63
CA ILE A 7 33.65 21.76 -15.58
C ILE A 7 33.57 20.24 -15.70
N ILE A 8 34.25 19.53 -14.80
CA ILE A 8 34.09 18.11 -14.61
C ILE A 8 32.66 17.94 -14.06
N LYS A 9 31.69 17.79 -14.95
CA LYS A 9 30.33 17.37 -14.58
C LYS A 9 30.49 15.94 -14.07
N VAL A 10 30.47 15.78 -12.75
CA VAL A 10 30.22 14.48 -12.12
C VAL A 10 28.70 14.28 -12.24
N PRO A 11 28.20 13.52 -13.24
CA PRO A 11 26.77 13.53 -13.59
C PRO A 11 25.89 13.12 -12.38
N PHE A 12 26.40 12.21 -11.55
CA PHE A 12 25.68 11.68 -10.39
C PHE A 12 25.40 12.73 -9.30
N ILE A 13 26.34 13.64 -9.00
CA ILE A 13 26.18 14.63 -7.92
C ILE A 13 25.34 15.81 -8.39
N GLY A 14 25.50 16.22 -9.66
CA GLY A 14 24.70 17.29 -10.26
C GLY A 14 23.22 16.92 -10.31
N ASP A 15 22.90 15.73 -10.82
CA ASP A 15 21.52 15.27 -10.94
C ASP A 15 20.86 15.03 -9.57
N LEU A 16 21.64 14.60 -8.57
CA LEU A 16 21.18 14.45 -7.19
C LEU A 16 20.86 15.80 -6.54
N ILE A 17 21.72 16.81 -6.66
CA ILE A 17 21.48 18.16 -6.10
C ILE A 17 20.28 18.83 -6.77
N TYR A 18 20.14 18.71 -8.09
CA TYR A 18 18.96 19.25 -8.78
C TYR A 18 17.69 18.51 -8.37
N SER A 19 17.67 17.17 -8.37
CA SER A 19 16.49 16.37 -7.99
C SER A 19 16.07 16.60 -6.52
N SER A 20 17.03 16.59 -5.59
CA SER A 20 16.78 16.87 -4.19
C SER A 20 16.35 18.32 -3.95
N GLY A 21 16.90 19.28 -4.71
CA GLY A 21 16.51 20.68 -4.63
C GLY A 21 15.02 20.90 -4.93
N HIS A 22 14.51 20.29 -6.01
CA HIS A 22 13.08 20.37 -6.34
C HIS A 22 12.20 19.73 -5.26
N THR A 23 12.65 18.61 -4.67
CA THR A 23 11.90 17.91 -3.62
C THR A 23 11.83 18.74 -2.33
N ILE A 24 12.96 19.31 -1.89
CA ILE A 24 13.02 20.17 -0.70
C ILE A 24 12.17 21.42 -0.91
N LEU A 25 12.27 22.07 -2.07
CA LEU A 25 11.45 23.22 -2.41
C LEU A 25 9.96 22.88 -2.37
N GLY A 26 9.57 21.72 -2.93
CA GLY A 26 8.20 21.23 -2.87
C GLY A 26 7.70 21.01 -1.45
N ILE A 27 8.53 20.42 -0.58
CA ILE A 27 8.21 20.23 0.85
C ILE A 27 8.01 21.58 1.54
N LEU A 28 8.90 22.54 1.32
CA LEU A 28 8.81 23.87 1.93
C LEU A 28 7.57 24.62 1.44
N LEU A 29 7.27 24.58 0.15
CA LEU A 29 6.04 25.16 -0.42
C LEU A 29 4.79 24.48 0.14
N GLY A 30 4.81 23.17 0.34
CA GLY A 30 3.72 22.43 0.99
C GLY A 30 3.48 22.85 2.45
N ILE A 31 4.55 22.96 3.24
CA ILE A 31 4.46 23.47 4.63
C ILE A 31 3.99 24.92 4.63
N PHE A 32 4.46 25.74 3.70
CA PHE A 32 4.05 27.14 3.60
C PHE A 32 2.56 27.27 3.25
N THR A 33 2.11 26.58 2.20
CA THR A 33 0.70 26.61 1.76
C THR A 33 -0.24 25.99 2.79
N GLY A 34 0.14 24.88 3.42
CA GLY A 34 -0.61 24.31 4.54
C GLY A 34 -0.70 25.26 5.73
N GLY A 35 0.41 25.96 6.04
CA GLY A 35 0.46 26.93 7.11
C GLY A 35 -0.44 28.13 6.83
N LEU A 36 -0.48 28.58 5.57
CA LEU A 36 -1.39 29.64 5.12
C LEU A 36 -2.86 29.24 5.32
N LEU A 37 -3.25 28.01 4.98
CA LEU A 37 -4.62 27.52 5.19
C LEU A 37 -5.00 27.46 6.68
N ILE A 38 -4.06 27.06 7.54
CA ILE A 38 -4.26 27.04 9.00
C ILE A 38 -4.42 28.47 9.54
N ALA A 39 -3.61 29.42 9.03
CA ALA A 39 -3.73 30.83 9.41
C ALA A 39 -5.07 31.44 8.99
N ILE A 40 -5.55 31.11 7.78
CA ILE A 40 -6.88 31.53 7.29
C ILE A 40 -7.99 30.97 8.19
N SER A 41 -7.80 29.79 8.78
CA SER A 41 -8.73 29.17 9.73
C SER A 41 -8.67 29.80 11.14
N GLY A 42 -7.85 30.83 11.36
CA GLY A 42 -7.73 31.53 12.64
C GLY A 42 -6.85 30.85 13.69
N VAL A 43 -6.15 29.77 13.33
CA VAL A 43 -5.23 29.05 14.23
C VAL A 43 -3.79 29.43 13.93
N ASN A 44 -2.95 29.55 14.96
CA ASN A 44 -1.51 29.80 14.75
C ASN A 44 -0.84 28.58 14.06
N PRO A 45 -0.27 28.74 12.84
CA PRO A 45 0.31 27.62 12.10
C PRO A 45 1.49 26.95 12.80
N PHE A 46 2.33 27.74 13.49
CA PHE A 46 3.46 27.21 14.23
C PHE A 46 3.02 26.32 15.39
N LEU A 47 1.95 26.70 16.09
CA LEU A 47 1.38 25.89 17.17
C LEU A 47 0.74 24.61 16.61
N ALA A 48 0.05 24.69 15.48
CA ALA A 48 -0.54 23.53 14.82
C ALA A 48 0.54 22.52 14.40
N TYR A 49 1.62 22.98 13.74
CA TYR A 49 2.74 22.12 13.37
C TYR A 49 3.47 21.56 14.59
N ALA A 50 3.73 22.37 15.62
CA ALA A 50 4.35 21.89 16.86
C ALA A 50 3.48 20.82 17.54
N SER A 51 2.16 20.98 17.52
CA SER A 51 1.20 20.02 18.08
C SER A 51 1.17 18.73 17.27
N MET A 52 1.27 18.81 15.94
CA MET A 52 1.37 17.64 15.06
C MET A 52 2.67 16.84 15.33
N PHE A 53 3.81 17.52 15.45
CA PHE A 53 5.09 16.89 15.80
C PHE A 53 5.07 16.26 17.19
N ARG A 54 4.53 16.95 18.19
CA ARG A 54 4.34 16.38 19.53
C ARG A 54 3.38 15.19 19.47
N GLY A 55 2.25 15.30 18.78
CA GLY A 55 1.29 14.20 18.63
C GLY A 55 1.92 12.92 18.07
N ALA A 56 2.89 13.05 17.16
CA ALA A 56 3.61 11.93 16.55
C ALA A 56 4.75 11.35 17.42
N PHE A 57 5.54 12.19 18.10
CA PHE A 57 6.80 11.77 18.75
C PHE A 57 6.85 11.93 20.28
N ASN A 58 5.83 12.52 20.91
CA ASN A 58 5.86 12.85 22.34
C ASN A 58 5.79 11.63 23.27
N SER A 59 5.28 10.50 22.79
CA SER A 59 5.21 9.27 23.59
C SER A 59 5.57 8.04 22.76
N LEU A 60 6.04 7.00 23.45
CA LEU A 60 6.32 5.71 22.83
C LEU A 60 5.08 5.10 22.16
N GLN A 61 3.88 5.37 22.71
CA GLN A 61 2.62 4.95 22.12
C GLN A 61 2.25 5.75 20.87
N SER A 62 2.45 7.07 20.89
CA SER A 62 2.29 7.93 19.70
C SER A 62 3.17 7.47 18.56
N PHE A 63 4.45 7.22 18.84
CA PHE A 63 5.41 6.74 17.84
C PHE A 63 5.04 5.35 17.31
N SER A 64 4.60 4.45 18.20
CA SER A 64 4.10 3.13 17.81
C SER A 64 2.88 3.22 16.89
N ASN A 65 1.95 4.13 17.17
CA ASN A 65 0.79 4.38 16.32
C ASN A 65 1.19 4.90 14.93
N VAL A 66 2.20 5.78 14.84
CA VAL A 66 2.75 6.25 13.57
C VAL A 66 3.30 5.08 12.76
N LEU A 67 4.12 4.22 13.37
CA LEU A 67 4.68 3.04 12.70
C LEU A 67 3.58 2.11 12.19
N VAL A 68 2.64 1.78 13.07
CA VAL A 68 1.51 0.89 12.76
C VAL A 68 0.67 1.44 11.60
N ARG A 69 0.29 2.72 11.63
CA ARG A 69 -0.48 3.36 10.54
C ARG A 69 0.34 3.47 9.25
N SER A 70 1.67 3.53 9.32
CA SER A 70 2.52 3.57 8.14
C SER A 70 2.62 2.22 7.43
N SER A 71 2.42 1.10 8.13
CA SER A 71 2.53 -0.26 7.58
C SER A 71 1.68 -0.50 6.33
N PRO A 72 0.34 -0.31 6.37
CA PRO A 72 -0.49 -0.49 5.18
C PRO A 72 -0.12 0.47 4.05
N LEU A 73 0.28 1.71 4.38
CA LEU A 73 0.69 2.71 3.40
C LEU A 73 1.98 2.32 2.68
N LEU A 74 2.94 1.71 3.39
CA LEU A 74 4.18 1.19 2.81
C LEU A 74 3.87 0.06 1.82
N LEU A 75 3.06 -0.91 2.22
CA LEU A 75 2.66 -2.02 1.34
C LEU A 75 1.89 -1.54 0.11
N GLY A 76 0.97 -0.60 0.32
CA GLY A 76 0.25 0.07 -0.76
C GLY A 76 1.19 0.80 -1.72
N GLY A 77 2.13 1.58 -1.19
CA GLY A 77 3.14 2.30 -1.97
C GLY A 77 4.03 1.37 -2.81
N ILE A 78 4.43 0.22 -2.27
CA ILE A 78 5.15 -0.82 -3.04
C ILE A 78 4.26 -1.34 -4.18
N GLY A 79 2.98 -1.61 -3.90
CA GLY A 79 2.01 -2.05 -4.90
C GLY A 79 1.82 -1.06 -6.05
N VAL A 80 1.73 0.24 -5.75
CA VAL A 80 1.69 1.32 -6.77
C VAL A 80 3.00 1.37 -7.54
N ALA A 81 4.14 1.32 -6.85
CA ALA A 81 5.46 1.44 -7.46
C ALA A 81 5.72 0.33 -8.51
N ILE A 82 5.26 -0.90 -8.26
CA ILE A 82 5.36 -2.01 -9.22
C ILE A 82 4.58 -1.70 -10.49
N GLY A 83 3.35 -1.17 -10.37
CA GLY A 83 2.55 -0.76 -11.52
C GLY A 83 3.23 0.34 -12.34
N ILE A 84 3.71 1.39 -11.67
CA ILE A 84 4.42 2.49 -12.35
C ILE A 84 5.66 1.96 -13.09
N LYS A 85 6.37 0.98 -12.51
CA LYS A 85 7.52 0.35 -13.16
C LYS A 85 7.17 -0.47 -14.40
N SER A 86 5.95 -0.99 -14.54
CA SER A 86 5.45 -1.61 -15.79
C SER A 86 4.80 -0.61 -16.76
N GLY A 87 4.70 0.67 -16.41
CA GLY A 87 4.05 1.68 -17.24
C GLY A 87 2.53 1.72 -17.09
N VAL A 88 1.97 1.14 -16.00
CA VAL A 88 0.54 1.19 -15.69
C VAL A 88 0.28 1.87 -14.36
N TRP A 89 -0.77 2.68 -14.29
CA TRP A 89 -1.14 3.40 -13.07
C TRP A 89 -2.10 2.58 -12.21
N ASN A 90 -1.57 1.84 -11.25
CA ASN A 90 -2.38 1.06 -10.31
C ASN A 90 -2.84 1.93 -9.13
N THR A 91 -4.01 2.56 -9.27
CA THR A 91 -4.55 3.50 -8.26
C THR A 91 -5.52 2.83 -7.28
N GLY A 92 -5.88 1.56 -7.52
CA GLY A 92 -6.92 0.84 -6.75
C GLY A 92 -6.46 0.16 -5.48
N ILE A 93 -5.31 0.58 -4.91
CA ILE A 93 -4.73 -0.06 -3.72
C ILE A 93 -5.72 -0.09 -2.56
N GLU A 94 -6.45 1.01 -2.35
CA GLU A 94 -7.47 1.10 -1.31
C GLU A 94 -8.51 -0.01 -1.46
N GLY A 95 -9.06 -0.21 -2.66
CA GLY A 95 -9.99 -1.29 -2.93
C GLY A 95 -9.42 -2.68 -2.64
N TYR A 96 -8.16 -2.93 -3.01
CA TYR A 96 -7.49 -4.21 -2.72
C TYR A 96 -7.29 -4.44 -1.23
N MET A 97 -7.07 -3.38 -0.44
CA MET A 97 -6.98 -3.48 1.01
C MET A 97 -8.32 -3.92 1.61
N TYR A 98 -9.44 -3.36 1.15
CA TYR A 98 -10.79 -3.78 1.59
C TYR A 98 -11.09 -5.24 1.24
N ILE A 99 -10.83 -5.65 0.00
CA ILE A 99 -11.05 -7.05 -0.43
C ILE A 99 -10.12 -8.02 0.29
N GLY A 100 -8.86 -7.64 0.53
CA GLY A 100 -7.93 -8.44 1.31
C GLY A 100 -8.35 -8.56 2.78
N ALA A 101 -8.87 -7.47 3.36
CA ALA A 101 -9.44 -7.47 4.71
C ALA A 101 -10.64 -8.43 4.83
N ILE A 102 -11.53 -8.48 3.84
CA ILE A 102 -12.61 -9.48 3.76
C ILE A 102 -12.02 -10.89 3.72
N GLY A 103 -11.03 -11.13 2.86
CA GLY A 103 -10.36 -12.43 2.74
C GLY A 103 -9.73 -12.89 4.07
N ALA A 104 -9.05 -11.99 4.78
CA ALA A 104 -8.52 -12.28 6.11
C ALA A 104 -9.63 -12.58 7.12
N THR A 105 -10.71 -11.81 7.11
CA THR A 105 -11.85 -11.92 8.03
C THR A 105 -12.54 -13.28 7.97
N ILE A 106 -12.73 -13.83 6.76
CA ILE A 106 -13.37 -15.13 6.55
C ILE A 106 -12.62 -16.24 7.31
N VAL A 107 -11.29 -16.16 7.37
CA VAL A 107 -10.46 -17.13 8.09
C VAL A 107 -10.31 -16.77 9.57
N ALA A 108 -10.25 -15.47 9.88
CA ALA A 108 -9.93 -14.98 11.21
C ALA A 108 -11.05 -15.14 12.25
N ILE A 109 -12.31 -15.21 11.81
CA ILE A 109 -13.48 -15.42 12.68
C ILE A 109 -13.54 -16.83 13.29
N PRO A 110 -13.48 -17.93 12.50
CA PRO A 110 -13.61 -19.27 13.07
C PRO A 110 -12.40 -19.67 13.93
N GLU A 111 -12.67 -20.31 15.07
CA GLU A 111 -11.64 -20.96 15.88
C GLU A 111 -11.22 -22.28 15.24
N LEU A 112 -10.13 -22.25 14.47
CA LEU A 112 -9.62 -23.41 13.75
C LEU A 112 -8.75 -24.36 14.60
N GLY A 113 -8.51 -24.03 15.88
CA GLY A 113 -7.60 -24.80 16.74
C GLY A 113 -6.13 -24.79 16.29
N LEU A 114 -5.77 -23.90 15.37
CA LEU A 114 -4.43 -23.78 14.81
C LEU A 114 -3.50 -22.97 15.74
N PRO A 115 -2.19 -23.25 15.74
CA PRO A 115 -1.21 -22.37 16.36
C PRO A 115 -1.30 -20.95 15.80
N PRO A 116 -1.13 -19.88 16.62
CA PRO A 116 -1.33 -18.51 16.18
C PRO A 116 -0.54 -18.10 14.92
N ILE A 117 0.71 -18.56 14.82
CA ILE A 117 1.58 -18.26 13.67
C ILE A 117 1.00 -18.83 12.37
N ILE A 118 0.45 -20.05 12.41
CA ILE A 118 -0.12 -20.73 11.23
C ILE A 118 -1.44 -20.05 10.86
N HIS A 119 -2.25 -19.69 11.85
CA HIS A 119 -3.52 -19.01 11.62
C HIS A 119 -3.31 -17.65 10.95
N ILE A 120 -2.37 -16.84 11.44
CA ILE A 120 -2.01 -15.54 10.84
C ILE A 120 -1.50 -15.72 9.40
N LEU A 121 -0.62 -16.70 9.16
CA LEU A 121 -0.08 -16.96 7.82
C LEU A 121 -1.19 -17.36 6.85
N LEU A 122 -2.15 -18.18 7.30
CA LEU A 122 -3.31 -18.54 6.51
C LEU A 122 -4.17 -17.32 6.16
N CYS A 123 -4.42 -16.42 7.13
CA CYS A 123 -5.13 -15.17 6.89
C CYS A 123 -4.43 -14.32 5.83
N PHE A 124 -3.09 -14.20 5.89
CA PHE A 124 -2.32 -13.46 4.88
C PHE A 124 -2.41 -14.09 3.49
N ILE A 125 -2.31 -15.42 3.38
CA ILE A 125 -2.43 -16.13 2.10
C ILE A 125 -3.81 -15.87 1.49
N VAL A 126 -4.88 -16.03 2.27
CA VAL A 126 -6.25 -15.84 1.77
C VAL A 126 -6.50 -14.38 1.41
N ALA A 127 -6.02 -13.42 2.21
CA ALA A 127 -6.10 -12.00 1.88
C ALA A 127 -5.40 -11.65 0.57
N MET A 128 -4.19 -12.16 0.36
CA MET A 128 -3.44 -11.96 -0.89
C MET A 128 -4.17 -12.60 -2.08
N LEU A 129 -4.74 -13.78 -1.92
CA LEU A 129 -5.49 -14.46 -2.99
C LEU A 129 -6.74 -13.66 -3.39
N PHE A 130 -7.55 -13.23 -2.42
CA PHE A 130 -8.76 -12.44 -2.67
C PHE A 130 -8.42 -11.11 -3.36
N ALA A 131 -7.44 -10.37 -2.84
CA ALA A 131 -7.02 -9.11 -3.43
C ALA A 131 -6.36 -9.32 -4.81
N GLY A 132 -5.58 -10.38 -4.99
CA GLY A 132 -4.97 -10.73 -6.26
C GLY A 132 -6.02 -11.07 -7.34
N LEU A 133 -7.05 -11.81 -7.00
CA LEU A 133 -8.19 -12.09 -7.88
C LEU A 133 -8.94 -10.80 -8.24
N TRP A 134 -9.14 -9.90 -7.28
CA TRP A 134 -9.76 -8.59 -7.53
C TRP A 134 -8.90 -7.72 -8.46
N GLY A 135 -7.58 -7.69 -8.24
CA GLY A 135 -6.61 -6.96 -9.07
C GLY A 135 -6.41 -7.55 -10.47
N ALA A 136 -6.76 -8.82 -10.69
CA ALA A 136 -6.77 -9.41 -12.02
C ALA A 136 -7.82 -8.77 -12.94
N ILE A 137 -8.94 -8.28 -12.39
CA ILE A 137 -10.02 -7.65 -13.16
C ILE A 137 -9.55 -6.38 -13.88
N PRO A 138 -9.06 -5.33 -13.20
CA PRO A 138 -8.56 -4.13 -13.88
C PRO A 138 -7.31 -4.43 -14.70
N GLY A 139 -6.46 -5.38 -14.27
CA GLY A 139 -5.32 -5.86 -15.03
C GLY A 139 -5.72 -6.43 -16.39
N TYR A 140 -6.75 -7.27 -16.42
CA TYR A 140 -7.28 -7.85 -17.64
C TYR A 140 -7.93 -6.80 -18.55
N LEU A 141 -8.76 -5.92 -17.98
CA LEU A 141 -9.42 -4.83 -18.72
C LEU A 141 -8.40 -3.91 -19.38
N ARG A 142 -7.32 -3.55 -18.67
CA ARG A 142 -6.23 -2.76 -19.25
C ARG A 142 -5.50 -3.54 -20.34
N ALA A 143 -5.05 -4.76 -20.05
CA ALA A 143 -4.17 -5.51 -20.94
C ALA A 143 -4.84 -6.01 -22.23
N TYR A 144 -6.12 -6.39 -22.17
CA TYR A 144 -6.83 -7.02 -23.29
C TYR A 144 -7.89 -6.14 -23.92
N LYS A 145 -8.52 -5.24 -23.14
CA LYS A 145 -9.60 -4.37 -23.61
C LYS A 145 -9.16 -2.92 -23.80
N GLY A 146 -7.94 -2.55 -23.43
CA GLY A 146 -7.42 -1.19 -23.59
C GLY A 146 -8.13 -0.16 -22.71
N VAL A 147 -8.87 -0.60 -21.69
CA VAL A 147 -9.58 0.30 -20.76
C VAL A 147 -8.55 1.12 -19.97
N ASN A 148 -8.89 2.37 -19.66
CA ASN A 148 -8.08 3.20 -18.79
C ASN A 148 -8.00 2.58 -17.38
N GLU A 149 -6.79 2.22 -16.97
CA GLU A 149 -6.51 1.54 -15.71
C GLU A 149 -6.82 2.42 -14.48
N VAL A 150 -6.66 3.75 -14.59
CA VAL A 150 -6.96 4.67 -13.49
C VAL A 150 -8.46 4.65 -13.21
N THR A 151 -9.28 4.84 -14.24
CA THR A 151 -10.74 4.79 -14.09
C THR A 151 -11.22 3.43 -13.60
N ALA A 152 -10.73 2.34 -14.19
CA ALA A 152 -11.15 0.99 -13.79
C ALA A 152 -10.80 0.68 -12.33
N THR A 153 -9.60 1.05 -11.87
CA THR A 153 -9.16 0.77 -10.50
C THR A 153 -9.85 1.65 -9.46
N ILE A 154 -10.13 2.92 -9.76
CA ILE A 154 -10.89 3.80 -8.86
C ILE A 154 -12.33 3.30 -8.72
N MET A 155 -12.99 2.98 -9.85
CA MET A 155 -14.38 2.46 -9.81
C MET A 155 -14.48 1.15 -9.04
N LEU A 156 -13.53 0.23 -9.25
CA LEU A 156 -13.49 -1.03 -8.50
C LEU A 156 -13.14 -0.84 -7.01
N SER A 157 -12.49 0.25 -6.64
CA SER A 157 -12.25 0.57 -5.23
C SER A 157 -13.56 0.95 -4.54
N TYR A 158 -14.41 1.76 -5.18
CA TYR A 158 -15.74 2.05 -4.65
C TYR A 158 -16.59 0.78 -4.53
N VAL A 159 -16.56 -0.09 -5.54
CA VAL A 159 -17.27 -1.39 -5.46
C VAL A 159 -16.77 -2.21 -4.27
N ALA A 160 -15.45 -2.28 -4.04
CA ALA A 160 -14.90 -2.99 -2.88
C ALA A 160 -15.34 -2.41 -1.54
N ILE A 161 -15.38 -1.08 -1.41
CA ILE A 161 -15.85 -0.40 -0.20
C ILE A 161 -17.33 -0.72 0.07
N TYR A 162 -18.21 -0.57 -0.92
CA TYR A 162 -19.63 -0.87 -0.77
C TYR A 162 -19.89 -2.36 -0.55
N PHE A 163 -19.09 -3.22 -1.18
CA PHE A 163 -19.18 -4.65 -0.97
C PHE A 163 -18.78 -5.04 0.46
N THR A 164 -17.73 -4.43 1.01
CA THR A 164 -17.36 -4.60 2.42
C THR A 164 -18.49 -4.14 3.35
N ASN A 165 -19.08 -2.97 3.06
CA ASN A 165 -20.21 -2.45 3.84
C ASN A 165 -21.42 -3.39 3.83
N TRP A 166 -21.73 -3.99 2.67
CA TRP A 166 -22.79 -4.99 2.56
C TRP A 166 -22.49 -6.25 3.39
N ILE A 167 -21.24 -6.73 3.38
CA ILE A 167 -20.80 -7.89 4.18
C ILE A 167 -20.99 -7.64 5.68
N VAL A 168 -20.56 -6.48 6.19
CA VAL A 168 -20.66 -6.18 7.63
C VAL A 168 -22.07 -5.77 8.08
N SER A 169 -23.01 -5.63 7.15
CA SER A 169 -24.41 -5.24 7.46
C SER A 169 -25.41 -6.37 7.30
N GLY A 170 -25.19 -7.32 6.36
CA GLY A 170 -26.22 -8.30 5.98
C GLY A 170 -25.71 -9.72 5.73
N SER A 171 -24.43 -10.01 5.98
CA SER A 171 -23.89 -11.37 5.81
C SER A 171 -23.79 -12.12 7.16
N PRO A 172 -23.63 -13.45 7.15
CA PRO A 172 -23.36 -14.23 8.36
C PRO A 172 -22.08 -13.83 9.12
N LEU A 173 -21.20 -13.03 8.49
CA LEU A 173 -20.00 -12.48 9.12
C LEU A 173 -20.31 -11.23 9.93
N ALA A 174 -21.47 -10.60 9.73
CA ALA A 174 -21.90 -9.40 10.44
C ALA A 174 -22.31 -9.73 11.88
N GLN A 175 -21.99 -8.84 12.81
CA GLN A 175 -22.51 -8.92 14.16
C GLN A 175 -23.93 -8.33 14.22
N GLU A 176 -24.94 -9.17 14.45
CA GLU A 176 -26.32 -8.73 14.60
C GLU A 176 -26.48 -7.78 15.80
N GLY A 177 -27.23 -6.68 15.62
CA GLY A 177 -27.55 -5.72 16.68
C GLY A 177 -26.42 -4.73 17.04
N ALA A 178 -25.33 -4.68 16.28
CA ALA A 178 -24.27 -3.70 16.48
C ALA A 178 -24.72 -2.27 16.12
N TYR A 179 -24.31 -1.27 16.92
CA TYR A 179 -24.59 0.16 16.66
C TYR A 179 -23.91 0.67 15.38
N PHE A 180 -22.73 0.13 15.07
CA PHE A 180 -22.03 0.32 13.81
C PHE A 180 -21.91 -1.02 13.07
N PRO A 181 -22.09 -1.05 11.73
CA PRO A 181 -21.86 -2.27 10.96
C PRO A 181 -20.42 -2.77 11.16
N MET A 182 -20.28 -3.98 11.70
CA MET A 182 -18.99 -4.59 11.99
C MET A 182 -19.11 -6.12 11.92
N SER A 183 -17.99 -6.80 11.67
CA SER A 183 -18.00 -8.26 11.73
C SER A 183 -18.06 -8.81 13.15
N LEU A 184 -18.30 -10.12 13.25
CA LEU A 184 -17.99 -10.91 14.44
C LEU A 184 -16.53 -10.68 14.88
N PRO A 185 -16.25 -10.76 16.20
CA PRO A 185 -14.89 -10.68 16.71
C PRO A 185 -14.03 -11.81 16.16
N PHE A 186 -12.76 -11.52 15.93
CA PHE A 186 -11.81 -12.52 15.47
C PHE A 186 -11.35 -13.44 16.61
N ALA A 187 -11.00 -14.67 16.27
CA ALA A 187 -10.40 -15.61 17.20
C ALA A 187 -9.06 -15.06 17.73
N GLU A 188 -8.74 -15.30 19.01
CA GLU A 188 -7.49 -14.79 19.61
C GLU A 188 -6.23 -15.30 18.88
N SER A 189 -6.32 -16.50 18.28
CA SER A 189 -5.22 -17.11 17.51
C SER A 189 -4.96 -16.42 16.17
N SER A 190 -5.90 -15.67 15.61
CA SER A 190 -5.70 -14.96 14.33
C SER A 190 -5.16 -13.53 14.50
N LEU A 191 -5.13 -13.01 15.73
CA LEU A 191 -4.70 -11.65 16.02
C LEU A 191 -3.17 -11.52 15.95
N LEU A 192 -2.70 -10.42 15.35
CA LEU A 192 -1.27 -10.10 15.40
C LEU A 192 -0.88 -9.75 16.85
N SER A 193 0.09 -10.47 17.40
CA SER A 193 0.56 -10.23 18.76
C SER A 193 1.19 -8.85 18.91
N ILE A 194 0.84 -8.16 20.00
CA ILE A 194 1.45 -6.89 20.37
C ILE A 194 2.89 -7.13 20.81
N LEU A 195 3.87 -6.51 20.12
CA LEU A 195 5.30 -6.68 20.40
C LEU A 195 5.73 -6.00 21.69
N MET A 196 5.10 -4.89 22.05
CA MET A 196 5.49 -4.08 23.20
C MET A 196 4.26 -3.75 24.05
N LYS A 197 4.24 -4.29 25.28
CA LYS A 197 3.14 -4.10 26.24
C LYS A 197 2.92 -2.61 26.52
N GLY A 198 1.66 -2.20 26.55
CA GLY A 198 1.28 -0.78 26.69
C GLY A 198 1.33 0.01 25.39
N THR A 199 1.62 -0.64 24.25
CA THR A 199 1.51 -0.02 22.93
C THR A 199 0.66 -0.79 21.93
N SER A 200 0.32 -0.15 20.82
CA SER A 200 -0.40 -0.79 19.69
C SER A 200 0.55 -1.43 18.67
N LEU A 201 1.85 -1.54 18.98
CA LEU A 201 2.85 -2.01 18.02
C LEU A 201 2.68 -3.50 17.71
N HIS A 202 2.23 -3.81 16.49
CA HIS A 202 2.17 -5.15 15.94
C HIS A 202 3.28 -5.36 14.88
N PRO A 203 3.56 -6.60 14.41
CA PRO A 203 4.63 -6.89 13.45
C PRO A 203 4.51 -6.23 12.06
N GLY A 204 3.40 -5.55 11.77
CA GLY A 204 3.06 -5.03 10.43
C GLY A 204 4.15 -4.16 9.80
N PRO A 205 4.69 -3.14 10.49
CA PRO A 205 5.73 -2.26 9.93
C PRO A 205 6.99 -3.03 9.50
N PHE A 206 7.35 -4.07 10.26
CA PHE A 206 8.49 -4.94 9.93
C PHE A 206 8.20 -5.81 8.71
N ILE A 207 6.97 -6.32 8.58
CA ILE A 207 6.53 -7.02 7.36
C ILE A 207 6.59 -6.08 6.15
N GLY A 208 6.11 -4.84 6.29
CA GLY A 208 6.19 -3.83 5.23
C GLY A 208 7.63 -3.54 4.79
N LEU A 209 8.55 -3.37 5.74
CA LEU A 209 9.97 -3.17 5.47
C LEU A 209 10.60 -4.39 4.78
N LEU A 210 10.31 -5.59 5.27
CA LEU A 210 10.77 -6.84 4.67
C LEU A 210 10.29 -6.97 3.22
N MET A 211 9.01 -6.70 2.98
CA MET A 211 8.42 -6.72 1.63
C MET A 211 9.05 -5.66 0.72
N CYS A 212 9.40 -4.47 1.24
CA CYS A 212 10.13 -3.46 0.49
C CYS A 212 11.49 -3.99 0.00
N ILE A 213 12.27 -4.64 0.87
CA ILE A 213 13.57 -5.23 0.53
C ILE A 213 13.38 -6.36 -0.49
N ILE A 214 12.42 -7.26 -0.27
CA ILE A 214 12.11 -8.36 -1.19
C ILE A 214 11.77 -7.81 -2.58
N PHE A 215 10.88 -6.82 -2.67
CA PHE A 215 10.46 -6.25 -3.95
C PHE A 215 11.54 -5.42 -4.62
N HIS A 216 12.43 -4.77 -3.86
CA HIS A 216 13.63 -4.17 -4.41
C HIS A 216 14.50 -5.22 -5.13
N ILE A 217 14.74 -6.36 -4.46
CA ILE A 217 15.53 -7.46 -5.03
C ILE A 217 14.84 -8.04 -6.26
N ILE A 218 13.53 -8.32 -6.17
CA ILE A 218 12.73 -8.84 -7.28
C ILE A 218 12.80 -7.90 -8.50
N LEU A 219 12.56 -6.61 -8.31
CA LEU A 219 12.54 -5.65 -9.42
C LEU A 219 13.92 -5.45 -10.04
N LYS A 220 14.99 -5.50 -9.24
CA LYS A 220 16.35 -5.20 -9.71
C LYS A 220 17.06 -6.40 -10.31
N TYR A 221 16.94 -7.58 -9.70
CA TYR A 221 17.79 -8.75 -9.96
C TYR A 221 17.07 -9.97 -10.56
N THR A 222 15.75 -9.92 -10.80
CA THR A 222 15.03 -11.07 -11.38
C THR A 222 14.58 -10.84 -12.82
N PRO A 223 14.34 -11.92 -13.61
CA PRO A 223 13.76 -11.81 -14.95
C PRO A 223 12.38 -11.14 -14.97
N PHE A 224 11.57 -11.35 -13.92
CA PHE A 224 10.29 -10.65 -13.78
C PHE A 224 10.50 -9.14 -13.69
N GLY A 225 11.41 -8.68 -12.84
CA GLY A 225 11.75 -7.27 -12.70
C GLY A 225 12.34 -6.64 -13.95
N PHE A 226 13.17 -7.38 -14.69
CA PHE A 226 13.68 -6.97 -16.00
C PHE A 226 12.55 -6.76 -17.01
N ARG A 227 11.64 -7.75 -17.16
CA ARG A 227 10.49 -7.65 -18.07
C ARG A 227 9.56 -6.51 -17.72
N THR A 228 9.27 -6.32 -16.43
CA THR A 228 8.46 -5.20 -15.92
C THR A 228 9.06 -3.86 -16.32
N ARG A 229 10.36 -3.64 -16.03
CA ARG A 229 11.02 -2.36 -16.37
C ARG A 229 11.09 -2.13 -17.88
N MET A 230 11.40 -3.17 -18.65
CA MET A 230 11.49 -3.06 -20.12
C MET A 230 10.14 -2.66 -20.72
N LEU A 231 9.05 -3.26 -20.23
CA LEU A 231 7.69 -2.87 -20.61
C LEU A 231 7.40 -1.39 -20.29
N GLY A 232 7.76 -0.93 -19.08
CA GLY A 232 7.54 0.45 -18.66
C GLY A 232 8.35 1.48 -19.44
N TYR A 233 9.55 1.13 -19.93
CA TYR A 233 10.37 2.01 -20.76
C TYR A 233 9.88 2.09 -22.21
N ASN A 234 9.61 0.93 -22.83
CA ASN A 234 9.12 0.88 -24.20
C ASN A 234 8.34 -0.42 -24.47
N PRO A 235 6.99 -0.36 -24.54
CA PRO A 235 6.17 -1.53 -24.81
C PRO A 235 6.44 -2.19 -26.15
N PHE A 236 6.77 -1.43 -27.20
CA PHE A 236 7.07 -2.00 -28.52
C PHE A 236 8.39 -2.78 -28.49
N ALA A 237 9.44 -2.21 -27.91
CA ALA A 237 10.73 -2.89 -27.77
C ALA A 237 10.59 -4.16 -26.91
N ALA A 238 9.77 -4.12 -25.85
CA ALA A 238 9.48 -5.29 -25.04
C ALA A 238 8.81 -6.41 -25.87
N GLN A 239 7.86 -6.09 -26.74
CA GLN A 239 7.22 -7.07 -27.63
C GLN A 239 8.19 -7.66 -28.65
N TYR A 240 9.03 -6.82 -29.27
CA TYR A 240 10.08 -7.29 -30.18
C TYR A 240 11.10 -8.22 -29.49
N ALA A 241 11.37 -8.01 -28.21
CA ALA A 241 12.20 -8.88 -27.39
C ALA A 241 11.49 -10.16 -26.90
N GLY A 242 10.27 -10.43 -27.38
CA GLY A 242 9.50 -11.64 -27.04
C GLY A 242 8.73 -11.56 -25.71
N ILE A 243 8.62 -10.38 -25.09
CA ILE A 243 7.87 -10.21 -23.84
C ILE A 243 6.39 -10.08 -24.15
N ASN A 244 5.58 -10.99 -23.57
CA ASN A 244 4.13 -10.84 -23.60
C ASN A 244 3.68 -9.69 -22.68
N SER A 245 3.55 -8.50 -23.27
CA SER A 245 3.18 -7.26 -22.57
C SER A 245 1.86 -7.40 -21.81
N LYS A 246 0.85 -8.04 -22.43
CA LYS A 246 -0.48 -8.21 -21.83
C LYS A 246 -0.42 -9.02 -20.55
N LYS A 247 0.26 -10.17 -20.59
CA LYS A 247 0.47 -11.02 -19.42
C LYS A 247 1.25 -10.29 -18.32
N GLN A 248 2.28 -9.54 -18.71
CA GLN A 248 3.11 -8.81 -17.75
C GLN A 248 2.32 -7.71 -17.03
N ILE A 249 1.44 -6.97 -17.74
CA ILE A 249 0.54 -5.98 -17.13
C ILE A 249 -0.35 -6.64 -16.08
N VAL A 250 -1.06 -7.72 -16.44
CA VAL A 250 -1.94 -8.45 -15.52
C VAL A 250 -1.17 -8.91 -14.28
N MET A 251 -0.01 -9.55 -14.46
CA MET A 251 0.82 -10.01 -13.35
C MET A 251 1.24 -8.86 -12.43
N THR A 252 1.64 -7.71 -12.98
CA THR A 252 2.05 -6.55 -12.17
C THR A 252 0.88 -5.97 -11.36
N MET A 253 -0.33 -5.94 -11.93
CA MET A 253 -1.52 -5.47 -11.20
C MET A 253 -1.94 -6.47 -10.12
N VAL A 254 -1.92 -7.77 -10.41
CA VAL A 254 -2.21 -8.83 -9.43
C VAL A 254 -1.23 -8.80 -8.26
N ILE A 255 0.07 -8.67 -8.52
CA ILE A 255 1.09 -8.60 -7.46
C ILE A 255 0.91 -7.31 -6.64
N GLY A 256 0.65 -6.18 -7.28
CA GLY A 256 0.35 -4.93 -6.56
C GLY A 256 -0.91 -5.05 -5.70
N ALA A 257 -1.93 -5.78 -6.18
CA ALA A 257 -3.14 -6.03 -5.43
C ALA A 257 -2.93 -7.01 -4.26
N MET A 258 -2.13 -8.07 -4.42
CA MET A 258 -1.71 -8.95 -3.33
C MET A 258 -1.05 -8.16 -2.19
N LEU A 259 -0.16 -7.21 -2.53
CA LEU A 259 0.46 -6.33 -1.54
C LEU A 259 -0.54 -5.40 -0.84
N GLY A 260 -1.49 -4.84 -1.58
CA GLY A 260 -2.60 -4.08 -1.00
C GLY A 260 -3.44 -4.95 -0.06
N GLY A 261 -3.80 -6.16 -0.45
CA GLY A 261 -4.55 -7.10 0.37
C GLY A 261 -3.83 -7.50 1.65
N LEU A 262 -2.51 -7.70 1.58
CA LEU A 262 -1.67 -7.93 2.75
C LEU A 262 -1.71 -6.73 3.71
N GLY A 263 -1.70 -5.50 3.18
CA GLY A 263 -1.87 -4.28 3.96
C GLY A 263 -3.22 -4.21 4.67
N GLY A 264 -4.31 -4.60 3.98
CA GLY A 264 -5.64 -4.71 4.57
C GLY A 264 -5.72 -5.77 5.69
N ALA A 265 -5.14 -6.95 5.47
CA ALA A 265 -5.07 -8.00 6.49
C ALA A 265 -4.33 -7.53 7.75
N ILE A 266 -3.20 -6.84 7.59
CA ILE A 266 -2.42 -6.32 8.72
C ILE A 266 -3.21 -5.28 9.54
N GLU A 267 -3.94 -4.37 8.88
CA GLU A 267 -4.76 -3.36 9.57
C GLU A 267 -5.87 -4.03 10.40
N VAL A 268 -6.55 -5.01 9.81
CA VAL A 268 -7.72 -5.63 10.44
C VAL A 268 -7.32 -6.61 11.54
N LEU A 269 -6.28 -7.42 11.34
CA LEU A 269 -5.79 -8.37 12.34
C LEU A 269 -4.99 -7.70 13.47
N GLY A 270 -4.34 -6.56 13.20
CA GLY A 270 -3.41 -5.90 14.12
C GLY A 270 -3.98 -4.72 14.91
N LEU A 271 -4.97 -4.01 14.36
CA LEU A 271 -5.56 -2.82 15.01
C LEU A 271 -7.05 -2.95 15.27
N LYS A 272 -7.82 -3.38 14.26
CA LYS A 272 -9.28 -3.34 14.34
C LYS A 272 -9.88 -4.56 15.05
N HIS A 273 -9.23 -5.72 14.91
CA HIS A 273 -9.66 -7.03 15.39
C HIS A 273 -11.05 -7.46 14.89
N ARG A 274 -11.57 -6.74 13.89
CA ARG A 274 -12.87 -6.85 13.23
C ARG A 274 -12.78 -6.17 11.86
N LEU A 275 -13.64 -6.58 10.93
CA LEU A 275 -13.81 -5.94 9.62
C LEU A 275 -14.56 -4.61 9.72
#